data_AF-A0A966P8R0-F1
#
_entry.id   AF-A0A966P8R0-F1
#
_cell.length_a   1.000
_cell.length_b   1.000
_cell.length_c   1.000
_cell.angle_alpha   90.00
_cell.angle_beta   90.00
_cell.angle_gamma   90.00
#
_symmetry.space_group_name_H-M   'P 1'
#
loop_
_entity.id
_entity.type
_entity.pdbx_description
1 polymer ?
#
loop_
_entity_poly.entity_id
_entity_poly.type
_entity_poly.pdbx_seq_one_letter_code
_entity_poly.pdbx_strand_id
1 'polypeptide(L)'
;RFPHGILIVNLAGSFLLGVTANQESDITFLLFGFCGALTTWSAFALDLFEERREVKLFAVNLFGNYLLGVFAALLGLWIGR
;
A
#
# COMPACT_ATOMS: atom_id res chain seq x y z
N ARG A 1 12.81 4.13 14.07
CA ARG A 1 11.67 5.08 13.98
C ARG A 1 10.71 4.53 12.94
N PHE A 2 9.40 4.54 13.16
CA PHE A 2 8.46 3.92 12.22
C PHE A 2 8.24 4.77 10.95
N PRO A 3 8.26 4.18 9.74
CA PRO A 3 8.12 4.89 8.48
C PRO A 3 6.65 5.13 8.09
N HIS A 4 5.99 6.04 8.81
CA HIS A 4 4.57 6.34 8.58
C HIS A 4 4.25 6.80 7.16
N GLY A 5 5.15 7.53 6.51
CA GLY A 5 4.94 8.02 5.14
C GLY A 5 4.74 6.89 4.14
N ILE A 6 5.62 5.87 4.18
CA ILE A 6 5.56 4.70 3.29
C ILE A 6 4.28 3.91 3.54
N LEU A 7 3.94 3.67 4.81
CA LEU A 7 2.70 2.98 5.16
C LEU A 7 1.48 3.72 4.60
N ILE A 8 1.39 5.03 4.80
CA ILE A 8 0.25 5.84 4.34
C ILE A 8 0.10 5.78 2.82
N VAL A 9 1.18 5.98 2.05
CA VAL A 9 1.08 5.98 0.59
C VAL A 9 0.76 4.59 0.04
N ASN A 10 1.31 3.53 0.63
CA ASN A 10 1.01 2.15 0.23
C ASN A 10 -0.45 1.77 0.52
N LEU A 11 -0.99 2.15 1.68
CA LEU A 11 -2.40 1.92 2.03
C LEU A 11 -3.34 2.73 1.14
N ALA A 12 -3.04 4.01 0.90
CA ALA A 12 -3.85 4.87 0.04
C ALA A 12 -3.89 4.33 -1.40
N GLY A 13 -2.74 3.96 -1.97
CA GLY A 13 -2.69 3.35 -3.30
C GLY A 13 -3.42 2.01 -3.36
N SER A 14 -3.26 1.16 -2.35
CA SER A 14 -3.98 -0.13 -2.26
C SER A 14 -5.51 0.08 -2.23
N PHE A 15 -5.98 1.05 -1.45
CA PHE A 15 -7.40 1.42 -1.39
C PHE A 15 -7.92 1.90 -2.74
N LEU A 16 -7.22 2.84 -3.38
CA LEU A 16 -7.60 3.40 -4.67
C LEU A 16 -7.68 2.32 -5.75
N LEU A 17 -6.70 1.43 -5.81
CA LEU A 17 -6.72 0.29 -6.73
C LEU A 17 -7.92 -0.62 -6.47
N GLY A 18 -8.26 -0.86 -5.20
CA GLY A 18 -9.47 -1.60 -4.82
C GLY A 18 -10.75 -0.94 -5.33
N VAL A 19 -10.90 0.37 -5.14
CA VAL A 19 -12.08 1.13 -5.61
C VAL A 19 -12.27 1.01 -7.12
N THR A 20 -11.17 1.01 -7.88
CA THR A 20 -11.23 0.96 -9.35
C THR A 20 -11.23 -0.45 -9.94
N ALA A 21 -11.09 -1.50 -9.12
CA ALA A 21 -10.80 -2.86 -9.59
C ALA A 21 -11.88 -3.45 -10.51
N ASN A 22 -13.14 -3.01 -10.40
CA ASN A 22 -14.25 -3.51 -11.22
C ASN A 22 -14.67 -2.55 -12.36
N GLN A 23 -13.92 -1.45 -12.57
CA GLN A 23 -14.27 -0.44 -13.56
C GLN A 23 -13.32 -0.49 -14.75
N GLU A 24 -13.85 -0.60 -15.96
CA GLU A 24 -13.06 -0.44 -17.19
C GLU A 24 -13.29 0.98 -17.74
N SER A 25 -12.34 1.87 -17.48
CA SER A 25 -12.39 3.26 -17.95
C SER A 25 -10.98 3.86 -18.11
N ASP A 26 -10.87 4.95 -18.87
CA ASP A 26 -9.62 5.72 -18.98
C ASP A 26 -9.13 6.22 -17.61
N ILE A 27 -10.07 6.48 -16.69
CA ILE A 27 -9.78 6.88 -15.31
C ILE A 27 -9.11 5.74 -14.54
N THR A 28 -9.53 4.50 -14.76
CA THR A 28 -8.89 3.32 -14.17
C THR A 28 -7.43 3.21 -14.61
N PHE A 29 -7.14 3.44 -15.90
CA PHE A 29 -5.77 3.41 -16.41
C PHE A 29 -4.89 4.52 -15.79
N LEU A 30 -5.44 5.73 -15.69
CA LEU A 30 -4.76 6.85 -15.03
C LEU A 30 -4.47 6.54 -13.55
N LEU A 31 -5.46 6.00 -12.82
CA LEU A 31 -5.32 5.65 -11.42
C LEU A 31 -4.33 4.50 -11.20
N PHE A 32 -4.24 3.56 -12.14
CA PHE A 32 -3.23 2.50 -12.10
C PHE A 32 -1.81 3.08 -12.17
N GLY A 33 -1.57 4.00 -13.12
CA GLY A 33 -0.30 4.72 -13.24
C GLY A 33 0.00 5.60 -12.02
N PHE A 34 -1.00 6.34 -11.53
CA PHE A 34 -0.88 7.16 -10.33
C PHE A 34 -0.53 6.32 -9.10
N CYS A 35 -1.22 5.21 -8.85
CA CYS A 35 -0.93 4.32 -7.73
C CYS A 35 0.43 3.66 -7.87
N GLY A 36 0.87 3.34 -9.09
CA GLY A 36 2.22 2.86 -9.37
C GLY A 36 3.32 3.87 -9.01
N ALA A 37 3.06 5.17 -9.21
CA ALA A 37 3.99 6.24 -8.82
C ALA A 37 3.88 6.63 -7.33
N LEU A 38 2.70 6.51 -6.73
CA LEU A 38 2.42 6.86 -5.33
C LEU A 38 2.95 5.81 -4.35
N THR A 39 2.72 4.52 -4.63
CA THR A 39 3.14 3.42 -3.76
C THR A 39 4.63 3.11 -3.94
N THR A 40 5.28 2.59 -2.91
CA THR A 40 6.71 2.29 -2.95
C THR A 40 7.08 1.04 -2.17
N TRP A 41 7.24 -0.07 -2.90
CA TRP A 41 7.71 -1.35 -2.35
C TRP A 41 9.24 -1.39 -2.19
N SER A 42 9.98 -0.62 -2.99
CA SER A 42 11.44 -0.55 -2.90
C SER A 42 11.90 0.20 -1.65
N ALA A 43 11.29 1.35 -1.33
CA ALA A 43 11.62 2.08 -0.11
C ALA A 43 11.15 1.32 1.15
N PHE A 44 10.00 0.64 1.08
CA PHE A 44 9.58 -0.30 2.13
C PHE A 44 10.61 -1.41 2.37
N ALA A 45 11.16 -2.01 1.31
CA ALA A 45 12.19 -3.04 1.44
C ALA A 45 13.49 -2.50 2.05
N LEU A 46 13.87 -1.26 1.74
CA LEU A 46 15.01 -0.59 2.37
C LEU A 46 14.76 -0.37 3.87
N ASP A 47 13.58 0.11 4.27
CA ASP A 47 13.22 0.27 5.68
C ASP A 47 13.29 -1.07 6.42
N LEU A 48 12.71 -2.14 5.85
CA LEU A 48 12.81 -3.48 6.44
C LEU A 48 14.26 -3.96 6.58
N PHE A 49 15.11 -3.66 5.59
CA PHE A 49 16.53 -3.99 5.67
C PHE A 49 17.21 -3.22 6.81
N GLU A 50 16.93 -1.93 6.99
CA GLU A 50 17.46 -1.14 8.10
C GLU A 50 16.95 -1.64 9.46
N GLU A 51 15.68 -2.03 9.54
CA GLU A 51 14.99 -2.52 10.73
C GLU A 51 15.35 -3.97 11.10
N ARG A 52 16.14 -4.69 10.29
CA ARG A 52 16.44 -6.13 10.47
C ARG A 52 17.00 -6.54 11.84
N ARG A 53 17.59 -5.60 12.59
CA ARG A 53 18.11 -5.83 13.95
C ARG A 53 17.08 -5.56 15.05
N GLU A 54 16.02 -4.82 14.75
CA GLU A 54 14.93 -4.47 15.65
C GLU A 54 13.68 -5.28 15.30
N VAL A 55 13.65 -6.55 15.72
CA VAL A 55 12.60 -7.54 15.36
C VAL A 55 11.18 -7.00 15.54
N LYS A 56 10.93 -6.26 16.62
CA LYS A 56 9.60 -5.67 16.89
C LYS A 56 9.22 -4.63 15.84
N LEU A 57 10.13 -3.72 15.49
CA LEU A 57 9.88 -2.67 14.51
C LEU A 57 9.70 -3.27 13.12
N PHE A 58 10.60 -4.16 12.73
CA PHE A 58 10.54 -4.93 11.49
C PHE A 58 9.20 -5.65 11.32
N ALA A 59 8.77 -6.40 12.34
CA ALA A 59 7.53 -7.16 12.28
C ALA A 59 6.31 -6.23 12.14
N VAL A 60 6.25 -5.15 12.91
CA VAL A 60 5.13 -4.19 12.83
C VAL A 60 5.09 -3.52 11.45
N ASN A 61 6.24 -3.17 10.87
CA ASN A 61 6.30 -2.54 9.55
C ASN A 61 5.91 -3.52 8.43
N LEU A 62 6.44 -4.75 8.50
CA LEU A 62 6.15 -5.82 7.55
C LEU A 62 4.65 -6.17 7.54
N PHE A 63 4.11 -6.55 8.70
CA PHE A 63 2.71 -6.94 8.81
C PHE A 63 1.78 -5.73 8.65
N GLY A 64 2.20 -4.54 9.07
CA GLY A 64 1.44 -3.31 8.87
C GLY A 64 1.18 -3.03 7.39
N ASN A 65 2.23 -3.01 6.56
CA ASN A 65 2.08 -2.77 5.12
C ASN A 65 1.27 -3.88 4.44
N TYR A 66 1.55 -5.15 4.75
CA TYR A 66 0.82 -6.27 4.13
C TYR A 66 -0.65 -6.35 4.56
N LEU A 67 -0.91 -6.45 5.87
CA LEU A 67 -2.28 -6.68 6.36
C LEU A 67 -3.16 -5.45 6.14
N LEU A 68 -2.68 -4.26 6.46
CA LEU A 68 -3.47 -3.05 6.26
C LEU A 68 -3.58 -2.68 4.77
N GLY A 69 -2.56 -2.99 3.95
CA GLY A 69 -2.64 -2.80 2.50
C GLY A 69 -3.69 -3.71 1.86
N VAL A 70 -3.69 -5.00 2.19
CA VAL A 70 -4.73 -5.95 1.72
C VAL A 70 -6.11 -5.53 2.23
N PHE A 71 -6.22 -5.17 3.51
CA PHE A 71 -7.47 -4.70 4.09
C PHE A 71 -7.98 -3.43 3.38
N ALA A 72 -7.10 -2.47 3.11
CA ALA A 72 -7.43 -1.25 2.37
C ALA A 72 -7.91 -1.57 0.94
N ALA A 73 -7.25 -2.48 0.23
CA ALA A 73 -7.68 -2.93 -1.10
C ALA A 73 -9.07 -3.60 -1.06
N LEU A 74 -9.32 -4.48 -0.08
CA LEU A 74 -10.62 -5.13 0.10
C LEU A 74 -11.73 -4.13 0.46
N LEU A 75 -11.44 -3.14 1.31
CA LEU A 75 -12.36 -2.05 1.59
C LEU A 75 -12.65 -1.22 0.34
N GLY A 76 -11.62 -0.89 -0.43
CA GLY A 76 -11.78 -0.21 -1.71
C GLY A 76 -12.68 -0.99 -2.66
N LEU A 77 -12.43 -2.29 -2.81
CA LEU A 77 -13.24 -3.19 -3.64
C LEU A 77 -14.70 -3.26 -3.16
N TRP A 78 -14.92 -3.29 -1.84
CA TRP A 78 -16.25 -3.31 -1.26
C TRP A 78 -17.02 -2.01 -1.53
N ILE A 79 -16.34 -0.86 -1.49
CA ILE A 79 -16.93 0.46 -1.78
C ILE A 79 -17.11 0.69 -3.29
N GLY A 80 -16.20 0.17 -4.11
CA GLY A 80 -16.22 0.31 -5.57
C GLY A 80 -17.09 -0.71 -6.32
N ARG A 81 -17.78 -1.59 -5.59
CA ARG A 81 -18.88 -2.42 -6.10
C ARG A 81 -20.12 -1.57 -6.33
#